data_AF-A0AAW0GTB6-F1
#
_entry.id   AF-A0AAW0GTB6-F1
#
_cell.length_a   1.000
_cell.length_b   1.000
_cell.length_c   1.000
_cell.angle_alpha   90.00
_cell.angle_beta   90.00
_cell.angle_gamma   90.00
#
_symmetry.space_group_name_H-M   'P 1'
#
loop_
_entity.id
_entity.type
_entity.pdbx_description
1 polymer ?
#
loop_
_entity_poly.entity_id
_entity_poly.type
_entity_poly.pdbx_seq_one_letter_code
_entity_poly.pdbx_strand_id
1 'polypeptide(L)'
;MIHSQNLEKPVPEWAASFPIPQSHPPSIETEELAELLRTKQGGKDFLVVDVRRTDFEDALDTQGIKSSRALILSTGIKGWLTRYEEDTNLTVKLS
;
A
#
# COMPACT_ATOMS: atom_id res chain seq x y z
N MET A 1 -8.16 32.47 0.14
CA MET A 1 -7.05 31.70 0.73
C MET A 1 -7.66 30.64 1.65
N ILE A 2 -7.75 29.41 1.17
CA ILE A 2 -8.20 28.26 1.98
C ILE A 2 -7.00 27.74 2.77
N HIS A 3 -7.11 27.77 4.10
CA HIS A 3 -6.13 27.20 5.03
C HIS A 3 -6.26 25.67 4.99
N SER A 4 -5.28 24.99 4.41
CA SER A 4 -5.08 23.55 4.57
C SER A 4 -4.64 23.27 6.00
N GLN A 5 -5.55 22.81 6.86
CA GLN A 5 -5.19 22.31 8.19
C GLN A 5 -4.69 20.87 8.04
N ASN A 6 -3.37 20.70 8.14
CA ASN A 6 -2.74 19.41 8.37
C ASN A 6 -3.07 18.99 9.82
N LEU A 7 -4.09 18.14 10.00
CA LEU A 7 -4.46 17.60 11.30
C LEU A 7 -3.49 16.49 11.70
N GLU A 8 -2.32 16.86 12.21
CA GLU A 8 -1.44 15.92 12.91
C GLU A 8 -2.13 15.51 14.22
N LYS A 9 -2.72 14.30 14.24
CA LYS A 9 -3.28 13.74 15.46
C LYS A 9 -2.18 13.64 16.51
N PRO A 10 -2.41 14.09 17.77
CA PRO A 10 -1.43 13.95 18.82
C PRO A 10 -1.13 12.47 19.05
N VAL A 11 0.16 12.15 19.17
CA VAL A 11 0.63 10.78 19.46
C VAL A 11 0.07 10.38 20.83
N PRO A 12 -0.68 9.26 20.93
CA PRO A 12 -1.22 8.80 22.21
C PRO A 12 -0.10 8.48 23.22
N GLU A 13 -0.35 8.71 24.51
CA GLU A 13 0.63 8.46 25.58
C GLU A 13 1.11 7.00 25.62
N TRP A 14 0.21 6.04 25.31
CA TRP A 14 0.58 4.62 25.20
C TRP A 14 1.61 4.35 24.09
N ALA A 15 1.66 5.19 23.05
CA ALA A 15 2.59 5.03 21.93
C ALA A 15 3.99 5.55 22.26
N ALA A 16 4.16 6.37 23.30
CA ALA A 16 5.46 6.95 23.69
C ALA A 16 6.49 5.91 24.15
N SER A 17 6.05 4.71 24.55
CA SER A 17 6.93 3.60 24.95
C SER A 17 7.42 2.74 23.78
N PHE A 18 6.90 2.94 22.58
CA PHE A 18 7.30 2.20 21.38
C PHE A 18 8.39 2.95 20.61
N PRO A 19 9.28 2.24 19.89
CA PRO A 19 10.24 2.90 19.02
C PRO A 19 9.53 3.71 17.93
N ILE A 20 10.14 4.82 17.56
CA ILE A 20 9.69 5.63 16.43
C ILE A 20 9.75 4.75 15.16
N PRO A 21 8.69 4.69 14.33
CA PRO A 21 8.74 3.98 13.06
C PRO A 21 9.93 4.48 12.22
N GLN A 22 10.80 3.57 11.80
CA GLN A 22 11.96 3.92 10.96
C GLN A 22 11.62 3.96 9.46
N SER A 23 10.49 3.37 9.08
CA SER A 23 10.06 3.26 7.69
C SER A 23 9.18 4.44 7.30
N HIS A 24 9.58 5.16 6.26
CA HIS A 24 8.82 6.22 5.61
C HIS A 24 8.69 5.90 4.11
N PRO A 25 7.92 4.87 3.74
CA PRO A 25 7.77 4.49 2.35
C PRO A 25 7.02 5.60 1.59
N PRO A 26 7.39 5.89 0.34
CA PRO A 26 6.67 6.85 -0.47
C PRO A 26 5.27 6.33 -0.82
N SER A 27 4.37 7.25 -1.13
CA SER A 27 3.01 6.89 -1.54
C SER A 27 2.90 6.64 -3.05
N ILE A 28 1.89 5.89 -3.46
CA ILE A 28 1.44 5.69 -4.84
C ILE A 28 -0.03 6.06 -4.96
N GLU A 29 -0.39 6.74 -6.04
CA GLU A 29 -1.78 7.11 -6.31
C GLU A 29 -2.60 5.93 -6.85
N THR A 30 -3.92 5.99 -6.68
CA THR A 30 -4.83 4.92 -7.14
C THR A 30 -4.73 4.65 -8.64
N GLU A 31 -4.58 5.70 -9.43
CA GLU A 31 -4.45 5.65 -10.88
C GLU A 31 -3.15 4.99 -11.30
N GLU A 32 -2.04 5.36 -10.64
CA GLU A 32 -0.73 4.81 -10.93
C GLU A 32 -0.68 3.32 -10.59
N LEU A 33 -1.26 2.91 -9.46
CA LEU A 33 -1.42 1.49 -9.13
C LEU A 33 -2.28 0.76 -10.17
N ALA A 34 -3.36 1.38 -10.65
CA ALA A 34 -4.23 0.81 -11.66
C ALA A 34 -3.53 0.65 -13.03
N GLU A 35 -2.70 1.62 -13.43
CA GLU A 35 -1.85 1.50 -14.61
C GLU A 35 -0.81 0.39 -14.45
N LEU A 36 -0.20 0.29 -13.28
CA LEU A 36 0.77 -0.74 -12.96
C LEU A 36 0.15 -2.15 -13.03
N LEU A 37 -1.05 -2.35 -12.47
CA LEU A 37 -1.80 -3.61 -12.57
C LEU A 37 -2.15 -3.99 -14.02
N ARG A 38 -2.40 -3.00 -14.89
CA ARG A 38 -2.73 -3.24 -16.30
C ARG A 38 -1.51 -3.48 -17.19
N THR A 39 -0.37 -2.88 -16.85
CA THR A 39 0.81 -2.84 -17.75
C THR A 39 1.95 -3.74 -17.30
N LYS A 40 1.96 -4.17 -16.04
CA LYS A 40 3.03 -4.96 -15.43
C LYS A 40 2.54 -6.32 -14.99
N GLN A 41 3.48 -7.25 -14.82
CA GLN A 41 3.18 -8.61 -14.39
C GLN A 41 3.31 -8.73 -12.87
N GLY A 42 2.17 -8.94 -12.20
CA GLY A 42 2.17 -9.27 -10.76
C GLY A 42 2.98 -10.54 -10.47
N GLY A 43 3.67 -10.56 -9.33
CA GLY A 43 4.58 -11.66 -8.95
C GLY A 43 5.97 -11.60 -9.60
N LYS A 44 6.16 -10.73 -10.59
CA LYS A 44 7.46 -10.47 -11.23
C LYS A 44 7.90 -9.02 -11.05
N ASP A 45 7.05 -8.09 -11.48
CA ASP A 45 7.35 -6.66 -11.44
C ASP A 45 6.94 -6.02 -10.11
N PHE A 46 5.89 -6.54 -9.46
CA PHE A 46 5.37 -6.05 -8.18
C PHE A 46 4.62 -7.13 -7.40
N LEU A 47 4.47 -6.89 -6.10
CA LEU A 47 3.60 -7.64 -5.20
C LEU A 47 2.62 -6.68 -4.52
N VAL A 48 1.35 -7.06 -4.45
CA VAL A 48 0.37 -6.38 -3.60
C VAL A 48 0.25 -7.21 -2.33
N VAL A 49 0.65 -6.62 -1.20
CA VAL A 49 0.72 -7.30 0.08
C VAL A 49 -0.24 -6.62 1.05
N ASP A 50 -1.05 -7.43 1.72
CA ASP A 50 -1.77 -6.98 2.91
C ASP A 50 -0.79 -6.89 4.07
N VAL A 51 -0.60 -5.69 4.63
CA VAL A 51 0.37 -5.40 5.71
C VAL A 51 0.15 -6.18 7.00
N ARG A 52 -0.96 -6.92 7.11
CA ARG A 52 -1.22 -7.86 8.22
C ARG A 52 -0.52 -9.20 8.05
N ARG A 53 0.04 -9.48 6.88
CA ARG A 53 0.73 -10.72 6.53
C ARG A 53 2.24 -10.51 6.45
N THR A 54 3.00 -11.52 6.85
CA THR A 54 4.47 -11.51 6.85
C THR A 54 5.07 -12.57 5.93
N ASP A 55 4.26 -13.48 5.38
CA ASP A 55 4.71 -14.61 4.55
C ASP A 55 5.21 -14.21 3.15
N PHE A 56 5.07 -12.94 2.78
CA PHE A 56 5.65 -12.41 1.54
C PHE A 56 7.18 -12.39 1.60
N GLU A 57 7.79 -12.29 2.78
CA GLU A 57 9.24 -12.29 2.96
C GLU A 57 9.86 -13.63 2.54
N ASP A 58 9.23 -14.75 2.95
CA ASP A 58 9.64 -16.11 2.55
C ASP A 58 9.58 -16.30 1.03
N ALA A 59 8.57 -15.70 0.38
CA ALA A 59 8.44 -15.72 -1.07
C ALA A 59 9.56 -14.94 -1.77
N LEU A 60 9.95 -13.78 -1.23
CA LEU A 60 11.08 -13.00 -1.75
C LEU A 60 12.39 -13.78 -1.60
N ASP A 61 12.62 -14.40 -0.44
CA ASP A 61 13.84 -15.16 -0.18
C ASP A 61 13.95 -16.41 -1.06
N THR A 62 12.85 -17.14 -1.26
CA THR A 62 12.80 -18.30 -2.15
C THR A 62 13.14 -17.93 -3.59
N GLN A 63 12.76 -16.74 -4.04
CA GLN A 63 13.08 -16.22 -5.37
C GLN A 63 14.47 -15.55 -5.45
N GLY A 64 15.22 -15.52 -4.34
CA GLY A 64 16.53 -14.87 -4.28
C GLY A 64 16.47 -13.35 -4.38
N ILE A 65 15.31 -12.73 -4.14
CA ILE A 65 15.13 -11.28 -4.21
C ILE A 65 15.71 -10.67 -2.93
N LYS A 66 16.75 -9.85 -3.07
CA LYS A 66 17.50 -9.26 -1.94
C LYS A 66 17.13 -7.83 -1.59
N SER A 67 16.29 -7.19 -2.41
CA SER A 67 15.78 -5.85 -2.15
C SER A 67 14.39 -5.68 -2.73
N SER A 68 13.51 -5.02 -1.99
CA SER A 68 12.19 -4.59 -2.44
C SER A 68 11.95 -3.14 -1.98
N ARG A 69 10.97 -2.47 -2.59
CA ARG A 69 10.55 -1.12 -2.19
C ARG A 69 9.06 -1.15 -1.88
N ALA A 70 8.71 -0.76 -0.66
CA ALA A 70 7.32 -0.62 -0.25
C ALA A 70 6.74 0.72 -0.69
N LEU A 71 5.47 0.71 -1.08
CA LEU A 71 4.67 1.89 -1.41
C LEU A 71 3.37 1.85 -0.61
N ILE A 72 2.91 3.01 -0.14
CA ILE A 72 1.60 3.14 0.51
C ILE A 72 0.58 3.65 -0.51
N LEU A 73 -0.56 2.99 -0.64
CA LEU A 73 -1.65 3.51 -1.46
C LEU A 73 -2.27 4.73 -0.78
N SER A 74 -2.15 5.91 -1.40
CA SER A 74 -2.47 7.21 -0.80
C SER A 74 -3.87 7.28 -0.17
N THR A 75 -4.87 6.70 -0.83
CA THR A 75 -6.28 6.72 -0.39
C THR A 75 -6.75 5.39 0.21
N GLY A 76 -5.83 4.42 0.30
CA GLY A 76 -6.08 3.06 0.75
C GLY A 76 -7.15 2.33 -0.07
N ILE A 77 -7.61 1.19 0.47
CA ILE A 77 -8.60 0.34 -0.19
C ILE A 77 -9.96 1.03 -0.39
N LYS A 78 -10.33 1.98 0.47
CA LYS A 78 -11.59 2.73 0.34
C LYS A 78 -11.57 3.65 -0.89
N GLY A 79 -10.46 4.36 -1.11
CA GLY A 79 -10.30 5.19 -2.30
C GLY A 79 -10.20 4.35 -3.56
N TRP A 80 -9.56 3.19 -3.50
CA TRP A 80 -9.57 2.22 -4.59
C TRP A 80 -10.98 1.81 -5.00
N LEU A 81 -11.79 1.33 -4.04
CA LEU A 81 -13.16 0.89 -4.31
C LEU A 81 -14.03 2.02 -4.85
N THR A 82 -13.90 3.23 -4.31
CA THR A 82 -14.64 4.40 -4.81
C THR A 82 -14.44 4.64 -6.32
N ARG A 83 -13.31 4.18 -6.88
CA ARG A 83 -12.92 4.46 -8.27
C ARG A 83 -13.01 3.24 -9.18
N TYR A 84 -12.70 2.05 -8.67
CA TYR A 84 -12.52 0.82 -9.45
C TYR A 84 -13.33 -0.36 -8.92
N GLU A 85 -14.32 -0.15 -8.04
CA GLU A 85 -15.17 -1.23 -7.51
C GLU A 85 -15.86 -2.05 -8.62
N GLU A 86 -16.29 -1.39 -9.69
CA GLU A 86 -17.01 -2.02 -10.81
C GLU A 86 -16.09 -2.46 -11.97
N ASP A 87 -14.79 -2.16 -11.91
CA ASP A 87 -13.83 -2.63 -12.93
C ASP A 87 -13.37 -4.05 -12.58
N THR A 88 -13.95 -5.05 -13.25
CA THR A 88 -13.67 -6.47 -13.00
C THR A 88 -12.26 -6.92 -13.41
N ASN A 89 -11.51 -6.11 -14.17
CA ASN A 89 -10.09 -6.38 -14.44
C ASN A 89 -9.20 -5.98 -13.26
N LEU A 90 -9.71 -5.15 -12.35
CA LEU A 90 -8.98 -4.57 -11.24
C LEU A 90 -9.53 -5.00 -9.87
N THR A 91 -10.82 -5.29 -9.78
CA THR A 91 -11.52 -5.63 -8.54
C THR A 91 -12.39 -6.86 -8.77
N VAL A 92 -12.22 -7.88 -7.93
CA VAL A 92 -13.11 -9.04 -7.87
C VAL A 92 -13.82 -9.03 -6.53
N LYS A 93 -15.16 -9.03 -6.57
CA LYS A 93 -15.99 -9.19 -5.36
C LYS A 93 -16.10 -10.68 -5.08
N LEU A 94 -15.56 -11.13 -3.94
CA LEU A 94 -15.73 -12.49 -3.48
C LEU A 94 -17.12 -12.62 -2.85
N SER A 95 -17.97 -13.46 -3.44
CA SER A 95 -19.32 -13.80 -2.97
C SER A 95 -19.30 -14.81 -1.84
#